data_AF-A0A8S3R7L9-F1
#
_entry.id   AF-A0A8S3R7L9-F1
#
_cell.length_a   1.000
_cell.length_b   1.000
_cell.length_c   1.000
_cell.angle_alpha   90.00
_cell.angle_beta   90.00
_cell.angle_gamma   90.00
#
_symmetry.space_group_name_H-M   'P 1'
#
loop_
_entity.id
_entity.type
_entity.pdbx_description
1 polymer ?
#
loop_
_entity_poly.entity_id
_entity_poly.type
_entity_poly.pdbx_seq_one_letter_code
_entity_poly.pdbx_strand_id
1 'polypeptide(L)'
;MFFGAYQERKYEESYLYLEKDHVALIKEAMSDVEKCMKNIGCKVVFATITTMSFQKWNTHRKLIGKTVGLKYESDYERMQERLNSILYAVNTYIVQRNLGNGVVTPFLHAFVHKRCKSKIRYIYSMLVDGVHPTQALSASWARHMGATIEKNERNL
;
A
#
# COMPACT_ATOMS: atom_id res chain seq x y z
N MET A 1 8.13 -34.14 -7.59
CA MET A 1 8.22 -32.84 -6.89
C MET A 1 8.93 -31.88 -7.84
N PHE A 2 8.18 -31.08 -8.61
CA PHE A 2 8.77 -30.14 -9.57
C PHE A 2 9.09 -28.82 -8.86
N PHE A 3 10.34 -28.63 -8.46
CA PHE A 3 10.86 -27.29 -8.20
C PHE A 3 11.09 -26.65 -9.56
N GLY A 4 10.06 -25.95 -10.07
CA GLY A 4 10.23 -25.09 -11.24
C GLY A 4 11.37 -24.12 -10.96
N ALA A 5 12.38 -24.13 -11.83
CA ALA A 5 13.53 -23.23 -11.74
C ALA A 5 13.01 -21.80 -11.60
N TYR A 6 13.27 -21.18 -10.45
CA TYR A 6 12.96 -19.78 -10.21
C TYR A 6 13.88 -18.97 -11.13
N GLN A 7 13.38 -18.59 -12.31
CA GLN A 7 14.11 -17.69 -13.20
C GLN A 7 14.42 -16.43 -12.43
N GLU A 8 15.71 -16.16 -12.23
CA GLU A 8 16.17 -14.96 -11.55
C GLU A 8 15.77 -13.75 -12.41
N ARG A 9 14.64 -13.10 -12.08
CA ARG A 9 14.21 -11.90 -12.79
C ARG A 9 15.28 -10.83 -12.58
N LYS A 10 15.90 -10.40 -13.69
CA LYS A 10 16.73 -9.19 -13.72
C LYS A 10 15.87 -8.05 -13.18
N TYR A 11 16.33 -7.41 -12.11
CA TYR A 11 15.56 -6.33 -11.50
C TYR A 11 15.47 -5.15 -12.47
N GLU A 12 14.25 -4.69 -12.68
CA GLU A 12 13.98 -3.40 -13.31
C GLU A 12 13.71 -2.39 -12.21
N GLU A 13 14.36 -1.24 -12.31
CA GLU A 13 14.16 -0.12 -11.38
C GLU A 13 12.67 0.19 -11.26
N SER A 14 12.16 0.34 -10.04
CA SER A 14 10.75 0.67 -9.88
C SER A 14 10.53 2.13 -10.27
N TYR A 15 9.67 2.34 -11.26
CA TYR A 15 9.28 3.65 -11.78
C TYR A 15 7.76 3.72 -11.96
N LEU A 16 7.20 4.94 -11.93
CA LEU A 16 5.77 5.19 -12.06
C LEU A 16 5.49 6.14 -13.24
N TYR A 17 5.17 5.57 -14.42
CA TYR A 17 4.72 6.33 -15.60
C TYR A 17 3.18 6.41 -15.71
N LEU A 18 2.71 7.49 -16.33
CA LEU A 18 1.33 8.00 -16.32
C LEU A 18 0.37 7.39 -17.35
N GLU A 19 0.72 6.30 -18.02
CA GLU A 19 -0.10 5.81 -19.14
C GLU A 19 -1.47 5.26 -18.70
N LYS A 20 -1.66 4.98 -17.42
CA LYS A 20 -2.90 4.40 -16.88
C LYS A 20 -3.42 5.18 -15.68
N ASP A 21 -4.74 5.32 -15.61
CA ASP A 21 -5.43 5.79 -14.40
C ASP A 21 -5.42 4.67 -13.34
N HIS A 22 -4.35 4.65 -12.56
CA HIS A 22 -4.14 3.67 -11.49
C HIS A 22 -5.25 3.71 -10.43
N VAL A 23 -5.87 4.88 -10.22
CA VAL A 23 -6.97 5.01 -9.25
C VAL A 23 -8.21 4.29 -9.79
N ALA A 24 -8.54 4.49 -11.07
CA ALA A 24 -9.66 3.80 -11.71
C ALA A 24 -9.47 2.27 -11.69
N LEU A 25 -8.28 1.79 -12.05
CA LEU A 25 -7.97 0.34 -12.06
C LEU A 25 -8.12 -0.30 -10.67
N ILE A 26 -7.65 0.36 -9.62
CA ILE A 26 -7.80 -0.15 -8.25
C ILE A 26 -9.27 -0.15 -7.83
N LYS A 27 -10.02 0.90 -8.16
CA LYS A 27 -11.47 0.97 -7.87
C LYS A 27 -12.26 -0.13 -8.57
N GLU A 28 -11.94 -0.41 -9.83
CA GLU A 28 -12.55 -1.48 -10.61
C GLU A 28 -12.25 -2.85 -9.97
N ALA A 29 -10.97 -3.15 -9.71
CA ALA A 29 -10.57 -4.40 -9.06
C ALA A 29 -11.25 -4.59 -7.69
N MET A 30 -11.33 -3.54 -6.87
CA MET A 30 -12.05 -3.59 -5.60
C MET A 30 -13.55 -3.87 -5.78
N SER A 31 -14.18 -3.24 -6.78
CA SER A 31 -15.60 -3.43 -7.07
C SER A 31 -15.90 -4.86 -7.52
N ASP A 32 -15.00 -5.46 -8.30
CA ASP A 32 -15.14 -6.85 -8.74
C ASP A 32 -14.97 -7.83 -7.59
N VAL A 33 -13.99 -7.61 -6.70
CA VAL A 33 -13.85 -8.39 -5.46
C VAL A 33 -15.12 -8.29 -4.61
N GLU A 34 -15.68 -7.09 -4.43
CA GLU A 34 -16.93 -6.93 -3.67
C GLU A 34 -18.10 -7.70 -4.30
N LYS A 35 -18.27 -7.66 -5.63
CA LYS A 35 -19.33 -8.41 -6.32
C LYS A 35 -19.15 -9.91 -6.10
N CYS A 36 -17.94 -10.44 -6.29
CA CYS A 36 -17.64 -11.85 -6.09
C CYS A 36 -17.94 -12.30 -4.65
N MET A 37 -17.53 -11.51 -3.66
CA MET A 37 -17.72 -11.85 -2.24
C MET A 37 -19.17 -11.69 -1.78
N LYS A 38 -19.91 -10.70 -2.30
CA LYS A 38 -21.35 -10.56 -2.03
C LYS A 38 -22.15 -11.76 -2.52
N ASN A 39 -21.78 -12.33 -3.66
CA ASN A 39 -22.46 -13.51 -4.22
C ASN A 39 -22.33 -14.77 -3.33
N ILE A 40 -21.34 -14.80 -2.43
CA ILE A 40 -21.16 -15.89 -1.45
C ILE A 40 -21.57 -15.47 -0.03
N GLY A 41 -22.29 -14.35 0.12
CA GLY A 41 -22.82 -13.88 1.41
C GLY A 41 -21.79 -13.19 2.31
N CYS A 42 -20.61 -12.85 1.80
CA CYS A 42 -19.57 -12.18 2.59
C CYS A 42 -19.64 -10.66 2.46
N LYS A 43 -19.38 -9.96 3.57
CA LYS A 43 -19.12 -8.51 3.56
C LYS A 43 -17.63 -8.25 3.52
N VAL A 44 -17.16 -7.53 2.51
CA VAL A 44 -15.74 -7.20 2.36
C VAL A 44 -15.39 -5.96 3.18
N VAL A 45 -14.25 -6.03 3.86
CA VAL A 45 -13.63 -4.90 4.57
C VAL A 45 -12.27 -4.65 3.95
N PHE A 46 -12.03 -3.44 3.44
CA PHE A 46 -10.73 -3.06 2.87
C PHE A 46 -9.88 -2.31 3.88
N ALA A 47 -8.61 -2.67 4.02
CA ALA A 47 -7.63 -1.87 4.77
C ALA A 47 -7.04 -0.77 3.90
N THR A 48 -6.73 0.39 4.48
CA THR A 48 -6.03 1.45 3.72
C THR A 48 -4.61 1.02 3.35
N ILE A 49 -4.12 1.48 2.20
CA ILE A 49 -2.80 1.17 1.65
C ILE A 49 -1.76 2.16 2.17
N THR A 50 -0.68 1.62 2.74
CA THR A 50 0.49 2.35 3.22
C THR A 50 1.34 2.86 2.04
N THR A 51 1.99 4.02 2.20
CA THR A 51 2.95 4.53 1.20
C THR A 51 4.27 3.73 1.19
N MET A 52 5.06 3.92 0.15
CA MET A 52 6.43 3.45 0.04
C MET A 52 7.39 4.60 -0.27
N SER A 53 8.70 4.35 -0.18
CA SER A 53 9.75 5.27 -0.60
C SER A 53 10.49 4.75 -1.83
N PHE A 54 10.33 5.40 -2.98
CA PHE A 54 11.08 5.05 -4.21
C PHE A 54 12.59 5.10 -3.98
N GLN A 55 13.06 6.18 -3.36
CA GLN A 55 14.49 6.36 -3.08
C GLN A 55 15.04 5.23 -2.23
N LYS A 56 14.40 4.92 -1.09
CA LYS A 56 14.89 3.84 -0.21
C LYS A 56 14.81 2.47 -0.89
N TRP A 57 13.73 2.19 -1.60
CA TRP A 57 13.54 0.91 -2.27
C TRP A 57 14.60 0.69 -3.33
N ASN A 58 14.74 1.61 -4.27
CA ASN A 58 15.69 1.46 -5.36
C ASN A 58 17.14 1.50 -4.84
N THR A 59 17.45 2.32 -3.83
CA THR A 59 18.77 2.32 -3.15
C THR A 59 19.04 0.97 -2.50
N HIS A 60 18.08 0.40 -1.77
CA HIS A 60 18.24 -0.92 -1.15
C HIS A 60 18.54 -1.99 -2.21
N ARG A 61 17.81 -1.98 -3.33
CA ARG A 61 18.01 -2.92 -4.44
C ARG A 61 19.40 -2.79 -5.08
N LYS A 62 19.94 -1.57 -5.18
CA LYS A 62 21.33 -1.34 -5.60
C LYS A 62 22.33 -1.88 -4.57
N LEU A 63 22.11 -1.63 -3.29
CA LEU A 63 23.00 -2.09 -2.21
C LEU A 63 23.11 -3.61 -2.13
N ILE A 64 22.02 -4.34 -2.39
CA ILE A 64 22.02 -5.81 -2.43
C ILE A 64 22.43 -6.39 -3.80
N GLY A 65 22.98 -5.56 -4.70
CA GLY A 65 23.50 -5.97 -6.00
C GLY A 65 22.45 -6.40 -7.03
N LYS A 66 21.16 -6.07 -6.81
CA LYS A 66 20.10 -6.42 -7.78
C LYS A 66 20.08 -5.49 -8.99
N THR A 67 20.66 -4.30 -8.87
CA THR A 67 20.95 -3.40 -10.00
C THR A 67 22.33 -2.78 -9.85
N VAL A 68 22.94 -2.43 -10.99
CA VAL A 68 24.22 -1.71 -11.05
C VAL A 68 24.04 -0.19 -11.00
N GLY A 69 22.84 0.32 -11.29
CA GLY A 69 22.57 1.76 -11.39
C GLY A 69 21.11 2.13 -11.16
N LEU A 70 20.89 3.42 -10.89
CA LEU A 70 19.58 4.05 -10.73
C LEU A 70 19.45 5.11 -11.81
N LYS A 71 18.64 4.83 -12.84
CA LYS A 71 18.48 5.68 -14.02
C LYS A 71 17.55 6.86 -13.73
N TYR A 72 16.58 6.69 -12.85
CA TYR A 72 15.51 7.67 -12.62
C TYR A 72 15.62 8.38 -11.27
N GLU A 73 16.80 8.38 -10.63
CA GLU A 73 17.00 8.96 -9.30
C GLU A 73 16.59 10.43 -9.21
N SER A 74 16.84 11.21 -10.28
CA SER A 74 16.41 12.60 -10.40
C SER A 74 14.88 12.81 -10.40
N ASP A 75 14.11 11.79 -10.76
CA ASP A 75 12.64 11.85 -10.85
C ASP A 75 11.95 11.31 -9.58
N TYR A 76 12.70 10.78 -8.60
CA TYR A 76 12.14 10.09 -7.44
C TYR A 76 11.20 10.96 -6.61
N GLU A 77 11.53 12.24 -6.42
CA GLU A 77 10.66 13.17 -5.68
C GLU A 77 9.29 13.33 -6.37
N ARG A 78 9.30 13.59 -7.68
CA ARG A 78 8.09 13.72 -8.49
C ARG A 78 7.27 12.42 -8.50
N MET A 79 7.93 11.27 -8.62
CA MET A 79 7.26 9.97 -8.55
C MET A 79 6.66 9.71 -7.16
N GLN A 80 7.36 10.12 -6.10
CA GLN A 80 6.90 9.98 -4.73
C GLN A 80 5.64 10.82 -4.46
N GLU A 81 5.62 12.08 -4.90
CA GLU A 81 4.45 12.94 -4.80
C GLU A 81 3.24 12.35 -5.51
N ARG A 82 3.45 11.82 -6.73
CA ARG A 82 2.39 11.17 -7.52
C ARG A 82 1.83 9.94 -6.82
N LEU A 83 2.70 9.05 -6.36
CA LEU A 83 2.28 7.87 -5.58
C LEU A 83 1.47 8.29 -4.36
N ASN A 84 1.92 9.30 -3.63
CA ASN A 84 1.22 9.79 -2.44
C ASN A 84 -0.19 10.32 -2.78
N SER A 85 -0.35 11.05 -3.90
CA SER A 85 -1.66 11.50 -4.39
C SER A 85 -2.57 10.34 -4.80
N ILE A 86 -2.04 9.33 -5.51
CA ILE A 86 -2.79 8.12 -5.89
C ILE A 86 -3.27 7.38 -4.64
N LEU A 87 -2.37 7.13 -3.69
CA LEU A 87 -2.71 6.44 -2.44
C LEU A 87 -3.71 7.23 -1.60
N TYR A 88 -3.64 8.55 -1.59
CA TYR A 88 -4.65 9.39 -0.93
C TYR A 88 -6.04 9.19 -1.55
N ALA A 89 -6.14 9.22 -2.88
CA ALA A 89 -7.41 9.02 -3.59
C ALA A 89 -7.97 7.61 -3.37
N VAL A 90 -7.13 6.58 -3.42
CA VAL A 90 -7.50 5.18 -3.16
C VAL A 90 -7.94 4.99 -1.71
N ASN A 91 -7.20 5.53 -0.74
CA ASN A 91 -7.55 5.41 0.68
C ASN A 91 -8.85 6.14 1.02
N THR A 92 -9.10 7.29 0.38
CA THR A 92 -10.39 8.00 0.51
C THR A 92 -11.53 7.12 -0.01
N TYR A 93 -11.34 6.49 -1.16
CA TYR A 93 -12.33 5.56 -1.72
C TYR A 93 -12.56 4.34 -0.81
N ILE A 94 -11.51 3.71 -0.29
CA ILE A 94 -11.61 2.59 0.68
C ILE A 94 -12.47 2.98 1.88
N VAL A 95 -12.23 4.16 2.46
CA VAL A 95 -12.98 4.64 3.62
C VAL A 95 -14.45 4.83 3.27
N GLN A 96 -14.75 5.43 2.13
CA GLN A 96 -16.13 5.62 1.67
C GLN A 96 -16.84 4.29 1.41
N ARG A 97 -16.16 3.30 0.80
CA ARG A 97 -16.76 1.97 0.54
C ARG A 97 -17.04 1.21 1.83
N ASN A 98 -16.09 1.15 2.75
CA ASN A 98 -16.31 0.53 4.05
C ASN A 98 -17.46 1.19 4.81
N LEU A 99 -17.51 2.53 4.83
CA LEU A 99 -18.60 3.27 5.44
C LEU A 99 -19.95 2.92 4.81
N GLY A 100 -20.03 2.87 3.47
CA GLY A 100 -21.23 2.47 2.74
C GLY A 100 -21.67 1.03 3.02
N ASN A 101 -20.74 0.15 3.38
CA ASN A 101 -21.01 -1.23 3.80
C ASN A 101 -21.31 -1.35 5.32
N GLY A 102 -21.27 -0.24 6.07
CA GLY A 102 -21.52 -0.23 7.52
C GLY A 102 -20.39 -0.85 8.34
N VAL A 103 -19.15 -0.81 7.86
CA VAL A 103 -17.97 -1.39 8.53
C VAL A 103 -16.90 -0.33 8.78
N VAL A 104 -16.12 -0.56 9.83
CA VAL A 104 -14.99 0.28 10.23
C VAL A 104 -13.76 -0.08 9.41
N THR A 105 -13.05 0.96 8.95
CA THR A 105 -11.83 0.83 8.15
C THR A 105 -10.58 0.57 9.01
N PRO A 106 -9.76 -0.44 8.67
CA PRO A 106 -8.40 -0.58 9.21
C PRO A 106 -7.45 0.46 8.57
N PHE A 107 -7.06 1.49 9.33
CA PHE A 107 -6.22 2.62 8.87
C PHE A 107 -4.70 2.34 8.95
N LEU A 108 -4.19 1.36 8.20
CA LEU A 108 -2.76 1.00 8.21
C LEU A 108 -1.82 2.13 7.78
N HIS A 109 -2.25 2.96 6.83
CA HIS A 109 -1.44 4.07 6.30
C HIS A 109 -1.14 5.14 7.37
N ALA A 110 -1.96 5.21 8.42
CA ALA A 110 -1.80 6.18 9.50
C ALA A 110 -0.52 5.97 10.32
N PHE A 111 0.04 4.76 10.31
CA PHE A 111 1.24 4.40 11.08
C PHE A 111 2.54 4.84 10.41
N VAL A 112 2.50 5.24 9.13
CA VAL A 112 3.68 5.70 8.38
C VAL A 112 3.59 7.17 8.00
N HIS A 113 2.63 7.91 8.54
CA HIS A 113 2.55 9.34 8.35
C HIS A 113 2.26 10.07 9.66
N LYS A 114 2.58 11.37 9.68
CA LYS A 114 2.21 12.27 10.77
C LYS A 114 1.68 13.55 10.16
N ARG A 115 0.58 14.05 10.70
CA ARG A 115 0.09 15.39 10.36
C ARG A 115 0.95 16.43 11.07
N CYS A 116 1.61 17.27 10.30
CA CYS A 116 2.41 18.39 10.78
C CYS A 116 1.81 19.69 10.24
N LYS A 117 1.07 20.42 11.09
CA LYS A 117 0.30 21.62 10.69
C LYS A 117 -0.65 21.28 9.53
N SER A 118 -0.46 21.92 8.37
CA SER A 118 -1.23 21.72 7.14
C SER A 118 -0.66 20.66 6.20
N LYS A 119 0.47 20.00 6.53
CA LYS A 119 1.13 19.02 5.65
C LYS A 119 1.20 17.63 6.27
N ILE A 120 1.07 16.61 5.43
CA ILE A 120 1.32 15.21 5.81
C ILE A 120 2.82 14.95 5.62
N ARG A 121 3.48 14.44 6.66
CA ARG A 121 4.89 13.99 6.59
C ARG A 121 4.93 12.48 6.69
N TYR A 122 5.62 11.82 5.77
CA TYR A 122 5.79 10.36 5.78
C TYR A 122 7.03 9.97 6.60
N ILE A 123 6.90 8.90 7.38
CA ILE A 123 7.91 8.36 8.29
C ILE A 123 8.48 7.07 7.70
N TYR A 124 9.28 7.21 6.65
CA TYR A 124 9.84 6.05 5.95
C TYR A 124 10.86 5.25 6.77
N SER A 125 11.27 5.71 7.97
CA SER A 125 12.08 4.90 8.90
C SER A 125 11.31 3.72 9.48
N MET A 126 9.98 3.72 9.41
CA MET A 126 9.15 2.59 9.80
C MET A 126 9.14 1.45 8.76
N LEU A 127 9.76 1.69 7.59
CA LEU A 127 9.92 0.73 6.50
C LEU A 127 11.40 0.34 6.37
N VAL A 128 11.70 -0.95 6.33
CA VAL A 128 13.06 -1.51 6.31
C VAL A 128 13.82 -1.06 5.07
N ASP A 129 13.24 -1.28 3.91
CA ASP A 129 13.82 -0.98 2.60
C ASP A 129 12.96 0.03 1.82
N GLY A 130 12.05 0.73 2.50
CA GLY A 130 11.13 1.66 1.86
C GLY A 130 9.82 1.03 1.40
N VAL A 131 9.62 -0.29 1.45
CA VAL A 131 8.32 -0.94 1.19
C VAL A 131 7.90 -1.88 2.31
N HIS A 132 8.83 -2.65 2.89
CA HIS A 132 8.50 -3.64 3.90
C HIS A 132 8.44 -3.02 5.31
N PRO A 133 7.44 -3.41 6.13
CA PRO A 133 7.33 -2.88 7.49
C PRO A 133 8.45 -3.39 8.39
N THR A 134 8.90 -2.53 9.31
CA THR A 134 9.70 -2.97 10.46
C THR A 134 8.87 -3.90 11.36
N GLN A 135 9.53 -4.71 12.19
CA GLN A 135 8.83 -5.58 13.15
C GLN A 135 7.86 -4.81 14.07
N ALA A 136 8.26 -3.62 14.51
CA ALA A 136 7.42 -2.74 15.32
C ALA A 136 6.18 -2.24 14.55
N LEU A 137 6.36 -1.88 13.26
CA LEU A 137 5.25 -1.49 12.40
C LEU A 137 4.30 -2.68 12.16
N SER A 138 4.83 -3.87 11.86
CA SER A 138 4.04 -5.09 11.68
C SER A 138 3.21 -5.44 12.91
N ALA A 139 3.80 -5.37 14.11
CA ALA A 139 3.07 -5.60 15.36
C ALA A 139 1.95 -4.57 15.58
N SER A 140 2.21 -3.31 15.23
CA SER A 140 1.22 -2.24 15.34
C SER A 140 0.06 -2.43 14.36
N TRP A 141 0.35 -2.81 13.11
CA TRP A 141 -0.65 -3.17 12.12
C TRP A 141 -1.49 -4.37 12.55
N ALA A 142 -0.87 -5.45 13.02
CA ALA A 142 -1.59 -6.63 13.47
C ALA A 142 -2.57 -6.31 14.60
N ARG A 143 -2.13 -5.55 15.62
CA ARG A 143 -2.99 -5.10 16.73
C ARG A 143 -4.15 -4.25 16.24
N HIS A 144 -3.88 -3.29 15.34
CA HIS A 144 -4.91 -2.41 14.79
C HIS A 144 -5.95 -3.17 13.94
N MET A 145 -5.48 -4.10 13.11
CA MET A 145 -6.37 -4.96 12.32
C MET A 145 -7.23 -5.82 13.22
N GLY A 146 -6.66 -6.50 14.22
CA GLY A 146 -7.40 -7.32 15.17
C GLY A 146 -8.52 -6.54 15.87
N ALA A 147 -8.19 -5.36 16.42
CA ALA A 147 -9.19 -4.50 17.06
C ALA A 147 -10.28 -4.02 16.08
N THR A 148 -9.94 -3.80 14.81
CA THR A 148 -10.93 -3.41 13.80
C THR A 148 -11.83 -4.57 13.39
N ILE A 149 -11.28 -5.78 13.28
CA ILE A 149 -12.03 -7.01 13.00
C ILE A 149 -13.05 -7.24 14.12
N GLU A 150 -12.62 -7.26 15.38
CA GLU A 150 -13.50 -7.43 16.53
C GLU A 150 -14.63 -6.40 16.56
N LYS A 151 -14.32 -5.14 16.21
CA LYS A 151 -15.33 -4.09 16.13
C LYS A 151 -16.34 -4.32 15.00
N ASN A 152 -15.89 -4.82 13.85
CA ASN A 152 -16.76 -5.11 12.73
C ASN A 152 -17.66 -6.31 13.01
N GLU A 153 -17.13 -7.37 13.64
CA GLU A 153 -17.91 -8.54 14.04
C GLU A 153 -19.05 -8.20 15.00
N ARG A 154 -18.85 -7.23 15.91
CA ARG A 154 -19.93 -6.76 16.80
C ARG A 154 -21.03 -5.97 16.10
N ASN A 155 -20.80 -5.50 14.87
CA ASN A 155 -21.74 -4.71 14.08
C ASN A 155 -22.39 -5.50 12.93
N LEU A 156 -22.08 -6.79 12.80
CA LEU A 156 -22.66 -7.73 11.83
C LEU A 156 -23.74 -8.59 12.49
#